data_AF-A0A4Q6ASD7-F1
#
_entry.id   AF-A0A4Q6ASD7-F1
#
_cell.length_a   1.000
_cell.length_b   1.000
_cell.length_c   1.000
_cell.angle_alpha   90.00
_cell.angle_beta   90.00
_cell.angle_gamma   90.00
#
_symmetry.space_group_name_H-M   'P 1'
#
loop_
_entity.id
_entity.type
_entity.pdbx_description
1 polymer ?
#
loop_
_entity_poly.entity_id
_entity_poly.type
_entity_poly.pdbx_seq_one_letter_code
_entity_poly.pdbx_strand_id
1 'polypeptide(L)'
;MQLRRLFFALTLLLIVQFSAFSQNPCPPFWNDIQRFKKLDSATSPAQNAILLIGSSSFTNWKDVQAYFPGYNIINRGFGGSQLTDLTRYFYEIVTPYAPKQVIIYCGENDLSSSATMEPETVVNRFKTLFGMIR
;
A
#
# COMPACT_ATOMS: atom_id res chain seq x y z
N MET A 1 -39.77 -6.68 -36.10
CA MET A 1 -39.14 -5.45 -35.56
C MET A 1 -39.05 -5.44 -34.02
N GLN A 2 -40.06 -5.94 -33.29
CA GLN A 2 -40.07 -5.96 -31.81
C GLN A 2 -39.01 -6.91 -31.19
N LEU A 3 -38.79 -8.10 -31.75
CA LEU A 3 -37.80 -9.06 -31.22
C LEU A 3 -36.36 -8.52 -31.27
N ARG A 4 -36.01 -7.74 -32.30
CA ARG A 4 -34.69 -7.11 -32.44
C ARG A 4 -34.46 -6.01 -31.41
N ARG A 5 -35.51 -5.25 -31.06
CA ARG A 5 -35.47 -4.24 -29.99
C ARG A 5 -35.35 -4.87 -28.61
N LEU A 6 -36.02 -6.01 -28.39
CA LEU A 6 -35.91 -6.77 -27.15
C LEU A 6 -34.49 -7.34 -26.97
N PHE A 7 -33.90 -7.90 -28.04
CA PHE A 7 -32.53 -8.42 -28.01
C PHE A 7 -31.50 -7.31 -27.71
N PHE A 8 -31.65 -6.13 -28.33
CA PHE A 8 -30.82 -4.96 -28.07
C PHE A 8 -30.97 -4.44 -26.63
N ALA A 9 -32.19 -4.41 -26.09
CA ALA A 9 -32.42 -4.03 -24.71
C ALA A 9 -31.80 -5.04 -23.72
N LEU A 10 -31.88 -6.33 -24.02
CA LEU A 10 -31.29 -7.39 -23.18
C LEU A 10 -29.76 -7.34 -23.19
N THR A 11 -29.15 -7.10 -24.36
CA THR A 11 -27.68 -6.95 -24.48
C THR A 11 -27.20 -5.67 -23.79
N LEU A 12 -27.93 -4.56 -23.90
CA LEU A 12 -27.61 -3.33 -23.18
C LEU A 12 -27.71 -3.53 -21.66
N LEU A 13 -28.73 -4.25 -21.19
CA LEU A 13 -28.91 -4.57 -19.76
C LEU A 13 -27.75 -5.44 -19.22
N LEU A 14 -27.32 -6.44 -20.00
CA LEU A 14 -26.17 -7.30 -19.64
C LEU A 14 -24.85 -6.51 -19.57
N ILE A 15 -24.61 -5.56 -20.48
CA ILE A 15 -23.41 -4.71 -20.46
C ILE A 15 -23.37 -3.79 -19.22
N VAL A 16 -24.53 -3.24 -18.83
CA VAL A 16 -24.64 -2.40 -17.62
C VAL A 16 -24.37 -3.21 -16.35
N GLN A 17 -24.86 -4.45 -16.28
CA GLN A 17 -24.62 -5.32 -15.12
C GLN A 17 -23.15 -5.71 -14.98
N PHE A 18 -22.45 -6.03 -16.08
CA PHE A 18 -21.01 -6.36 -16.02
C PHE A 18 -20.12 -5.19 -15.56
N SER A 19 -20.49 -3.95 -15.90
CA SER A 19 -19.72 -2.76 -15.52
C SER A 19 -19.80 -2.44 -14.02
N ALA A 20 -20.90 -2.84 -13.36
CA ALA A 20 -21.12 -2.57 -11.93
C ALA A 20 -20.30 -3.49 -11.01
N PHE A 21 -19.95 -4.70 -11.44
CA PHE A 21 -19.19 -5.67 -10.63
C PHE A 21 -17.67 -5.46 -10.64
N SER A 22 -17.14 -4.59 -11.52
CA SER A 22 -15.69 -4.41 -11.68
C SER A 22 -15.09 -3.31 -10.79
N GLN A 23 -15.89 -2.58 -10.01
CA GLN A 23 -15.37 -1.55 -9.12
C GLN A 23 -14.98 -2.20 -7.79
N ASN A 24 -13.69 -2.47 -7.62
CA ASN A 24 -13.16 -2.85 -6.31
C ASN A 24 -13.28 -1.62 -5.40
N PRO A 25 -14.19 -1.61 -4.40
CA PRO A 25 -14.49 -0.40 -3.63
C PRO A 25 -13.31 0.02 -2.74
N CYS A 26 -12.37 -0.90 -2.51
CA CYS A 26 -11.24 -0.69 -1.63
C CYS A 26 -10.06 -0.02 -2.38
N PRO A 27 -9.36 0.92 -1.73
CA PRO A 27 -8.13 1.48 -2.29
C PRO A 27 -7.04 0.41 -2.52
N PRO A 28 -6.07 0.65 -3.42
CA PRO A 28 -4.94 -0.26 -3.64
C PRO A 28 -4.25 -0.64 -2.33
N PHE A 29 -3.79 -1.89 -2.20
CA PHE A 29 -3.11 -2.43 -1.00
C PHE A 29 -3.96 -2.50 0.28
N TRP A 30 -5.27 -2.24 0.21
CA TRP A 30 -6.18 -2.35 1.36
C TRP A 30 -6.01 -3.63 2.19
N ASN A 31 -5.88 -4.78 1.52
CA ASN A 31 -5.76 -6.08 2.20
C ASN A 31 -4.47 -6.21 3.02
N ASP A 32 -3.34 -5.64 2.56
CA ASP A 32 -2.10 -5.61 3.33
C ASP A 32 -2.27 -4.77 4.60
N ILE A 33 -2.94 -3.64 4.50
CA ILE A 33 -3.24 -2.76 5.63
C ILE A 33 -4.16 -3.45 6.63
N GLN A 34 -5.21 -4.14 6.17
CA GLN A 34 -6.06 -4.92 7.06
C GLN A 34 -5.30 -6.06 7.74
N ARG A 35 -4.37 -6.71 7.03
CA ARG A 35 -3.49 -7.73 7.62
C ARG A 35 -2.65 -7.15 8.76
N PHE A 36 -2.06 -5.97 8.58
CA PHE A 36 -1.29 -5.31 9.65
C PHE A 36 -2.17 -4.98 10.85
N LYS A 37 -3.34 -4.38 10.64
CA LYS A 37 -4.31 -4.11 11.72
C LYS A 37 -4.71 -5.36 12.49
N LYS A 38 -4.91 -6.48 11.79
CA LYS A 38 -5.22 -7.78 12.41
C LYS A 38 -4.06 -8.30 13.25
N LEU A 39 -2.83 -8.21 12.76
CA LEU A 39 -1.63 -8.61 13.50
C LEU A 39 -1.47 -7.77 14.78
N ASP A 40 -1.62 -6.45 14.66
CA ASP A 40 -1.50 -5.53 15.79
C ASP A 40 -2.61 -5.72 16.83
N SER A 41 -3.79 -6.15 16.40
CA SER A 41 -4.91 -6.48 17.29
C SER A 41 -4.68 -7.80 18.04
N ALA A 42 -3.98 -8.76 17.41
CA ALA A 42 -3.64 -10.03 18.03
C ALA A 42 -2.44 -9.91 18.98
N THR A 43 -1.51 -8.99 18.70
CA THR A 43 -0.35 -8.72 19.54
C THR A 43 -0.01 -7.24 19.46
N SER A 44 -0.10 -6.55 20.60
CA SER A 44 0.18 -5.12 20.66
C SER A 44 1.58 -4.82 20.12
N PRO A 45 1.73 -3.82 19.22
CA PRO A 45 3.03 -3.51 18.65
C PRO A 45 4.03 -3.08 19.72
N ALA A 46 5.28 -3.50 19.55
CA ALA A 46 6.37 -3.04 20.40
C ALA A 46 6.56 -1.52 20.26
N GLN A 47 6.61 -0.83 21.40
CA GLN A 47 6.93 0.60 21.44
C GLN A 47 8.41 0.85 21.19
N ASN A 48 8.77 2.03 20.69
CA ASN A 48 10.15 2.42 20.38
C ASN A 48 10.88 1.43 19.45
N ALA A 49 10.13 0.75 18.57
CA ALA A 49 10.68 -0.15 17.58
C ALA A 49 11.32 0.61 16.41
N ILE A 50 12.18 -0.09 15.67
CA ILE A 50 12.60 0.29 14.33
C ILE A 50 11.49 -0.16 13.37
N LEU A 51 10.89 0.78 12.67
CA LEU A 51 9.81 0.51 11.73
C LEU A 51 10.36 0.49 10.30
N LEU A 52 10.17 -0.62 9.59
CA LEU A 52 10.46 -0.75 8.17
C LEU A 52 9.19 -0.47 7.37
N ILE A 53 9.19 0.57 6.52
CA ILE A 53 8.11 0.85 5.56
C ILE A 53 8.67 0.85 4.14
N GLY A 54 7.91 0.31 3.19
CA GLY A 54 8.43 0.14 1.84
C GLY A 54 7.65 -0.86 1.01
N SER A 55 8.29 -1.29 -0.08
CA SER A 55 7.67 -2.18 -1.06
C SER A 55 8.14 -3.62 -0.94
N SER A 56 8.27 -4.32 -2.07
CA SER A 56 8.55 -5.76 -2.16
C SER A 56 9.83 -6.19 -1.45
N SER A 57 10.88 -5.36 -1.45
CA SER A 57 12.12 -5.62 -0.72
C SER A 57 11.85 -5.90 0.76
N PHE A 58 11.05 -5.04 1.41
CA PHE A 58 10.65 -5.26 2.80
C PHE A 58 9.54 -6.29 2.93
N THR A 59 8.61 -6.39 1.99
CA THR A 59 7.63 -7.49 2.01
C THR A 59 8.29 -8.86 2.05
N ASN A 60 9.43 -9.04 1.39
CA ASN A 60 10.15 -10.31 1.31
C ASN A 60 11.09 -10.58 2.49
N TRP A 61 11.45 -9.57 3.28
CA TRP A 61 12.19 -9.73 4.53
C TRP A 61 11.28 -10.22 5.66
N LYS A 62 10.99 -11.53 5.66
CA LYS A 62 10.09 -12.18 6.64
C LYS A 62 10.75 -12.46 8.00
N ASP A 63 12.07 -12.52 8.03
CA ASP A 63 12.92 -12.98 9.14
C ASP A 63 13.94 -11.93 9.58
N VAL A 64 13.74 -10.65 9.21
CA VAL A 64 14.66 -9.55 9.53
C VAL A 64 15.00 -9.45 11.03
N GLN A 65 14.09 -9.85 11.91
CA GLN A 65 14.32 -9.90 13.35
C GLN A 65 15.46 -10.85 13.75
N ALA A 66 15.66 -11.95 13.00
CA ALA A 66 16.74 -12.91 13.24
C ALA A 66 18.12 -12.34 12.86
N TYR A 67 18.17 -11.40 11.92
CA TYR A 67 19.42 -10.77 11.49
C TYR A 67 19.90 -9.72 12.50
N PHE A 68 18.98 -9.17 13.30
CA PHE A 68 19.23 -8.07 14.23
C PHE A 68 18.62 -8.36 15.61
N PRO A 69 19.12 -9.38 16.34
CA PRO A 69 18.50 -9.85 17.59
C PRO A 69 18.49 -8.80 18.73
N GLY A 70 19.36 -7.79 18.68
CA GLY A 70 19.40 -6.70 19.66
C GLY A 70 18.41 -5.55 19.39
N TYR A 71 17.61 -5.63 18.34
CA TYR A 71 16.71 -4.56 17.92
C TYR A 71 15.28 -5.06 17.77
N ASN A 72 14.31 -4.35 18.33
CA ASN A 72 12.90 -4.62 18.04
C ASN A 72 12.56 -4.03 16.67
N ILE A 73 12.25 -4.88 15.69
CA ILE A 73 11.95 -4.47 14.32
C ILE A 73 10.49 -4.81 13.98
N ILE A 74 9.76 -3.83 13.49
CA ILE A 74 8.41 -3.99 12.95
C ILE A 74 8.47 -3.79 11.45
N ASN A 75 8.07 -4.78 10.67
CA ASN A 75 8.04 -4.70 9.21
C ASN A 75 6.61 -4.45 8.70
N ARG A 76 6.40 -3.32 8.03
CA ARG A 76 5.14 -2.91 7.40
C ARG A 76 5.30 -2.64 5.90
N GLY A 77 6.20 -3.36 5.24
CA GLY A 77 6.36 -3.34 3.79
C GLY A 77 5.24 -4.09 3.06
N PHE A 78 4.66 -3.47 2.02
CA PHE A 78 3.63 -4.08 1.17
C PHE A 78 3.99 -3.93 -0.30
N GLY A 79 4.06 -5.07 -1.00
CA GLY A 79 4.79 -5.19 -2.27
C GLY A 79 4.08 -4.52 -3.45
N GLY A 80 4.86 -3.89 -4.32
CA GLY A 80 4.36 -3.10 -5.45
C GLY A 80 3.99 -1.66 -5.09
N SER A 81 4.06 -1.28 -3.81
CA SER A 81 3.78 0.08 -3.36
C SER A 81 4.75 1.12 -3.92
N GLN A 82 4.21 2.32 -4.14
CA GLN A 82 4.92 3.56 -4.44
C GLN A 82 4.98 4.46 -3.20
N LEU A 83 5.78 5.53 -3.24
CA LEU A 83 5.83 6.52 -2.18
C LEU A 83 4.45 7.14 -1.88
N THR A 84 3.60 7.31 -2.90
CA THR A 84 2.23 7.79 -2.73
C THR A 84 1.35 6.83 -1.93
N ASP A 85 1.60 5.53 -2.00
CA ASP A 85 0.85 4.53 -1.24
C ASP A 85 1.28 4.49 0.22
N LEU A 86 2.58 4.67 0.48
CA LEU A 86 3.09 4.85 1.85
C LEU A 86 2.49 6.12 2.48
N THR A 87 2.43 7.22 1.74
CA THR A 87 1.77 8.47 2.15
C THR A 87 0.28 8.26 2.42
N ARG A 88 -0.44 7.55 1.54
CA ARG A 88 -1.87 7.26 1.68
C ARG A 88 -2.18 6.54 2.99
N TYR A 89 -1.36 5.57 3.36
CA TYR A 89 -1.56 4.72 4.54
C TYR A 89 -0.71 5.12 5.74
N PHE A 90 -0.16 6.33 5.75
CA PHE A 90 0.74 6.79 6.79
C PHE A 90 0.19 6.59 8.21
N TYR A 91 -1.09 6.90 8.41
CA TYR A 91 -1.75 6.79 9.72
C TYR A 91 -2.05 5.34 10.14
N GLU A 92 -1.99 4.39 9.22
CA GLU A 92 -2.13 2.98 9.50
C GLU A 92 -0.80 2.28 9.67
N ILE A 93 0.25 2.73 8.98
CA ILE A 93 1.54 2.03 8.93
C ILE A 93 2.64 2.70 9.74
N VAL A 94 2.47 3.94 10.21
CA VAL A 94 3.49 4.66 10.99
C VAL A 94 2.97 5.06 12.36
N THR A 95 1.88 5.81 12.45
CA THR A 95 1.43 6.42 13.71
C THR A 95 1.06 5.43 14.82
N PRO A 96 0.53 4.21 14.56
CA PRO A 96 0.20 3.27 15.64
C PRO A 96 1.43 2.77 16.42
N TYR A 97 2.64 2.93 15.87
CA TYR A 97 3.85 2.31 16.40
C TYR A 97 4.72 3.25 17.24
N ALA A 98 4.46 4.57 17.21
CA ALA A 98 5.31 5.61 17.81
C ALA A 98 6.83 5.27 17.70
N PRO A 99 7.33 5.02 16.48
CA PRO A 99 8.63 4.38 16.30
C PRO A 99 9.77 5.33 16.69
N LYS A 100 10.85 4.78 17.24
CA LYS A 100 12.08 5.57 17.50
C LYS A 100 12.83 5.88 16.21
N GLN A 101 12.62 5.07 15.17
CA GLN A 101 13.28 5.16 13.88
C GLN A 101 12.39 4.56 12.80
N VAL A 102 12.32 5.23 11.65
CA VAL A 102 11.66 4.72 10.45
C VAL A 102 12.73 4.53 9.38
N ILE A 103 12.78 3.33 8.79
CA ILE A 103 13.61 3.01 7.63
C ILE A 103 12.67 2.88 6.44
N ILE A 104 12.94 3.67 5.40
CA ILE A 104 12.14 3.74 4.18
C ILE A 104 12.94 3.10 3.05
N TYR A 105 12.35 2.12 2.38
CA TYR A 105 12.89 1.56 1.13
C TYR A 105 11.76 1.51 0.09
N CYS A 106 11.67 2.55 -0.74
CA CYS A 106 10.65 2.71 -1.77
C CYS A 106 11.05 3.81 -2.76
N GLY A 107 10.56 3.73 -3.99
CA GLY A 107 10.78 4.72 -5.06
C GLY A 107 11.02 4.09 -6.43
N GLU A 108 11.49 2.85 -6.49
CA GLU A 108 11.72 2.14 -7.75
C GLU A 108 10.41 1.88 -8.51
N ASN A 109 9.33 1.56 -7.78
CA ASN A 109 8.01 1.38 -8.39
C ASN A 109 7.40 2.69 -8.88
N ASP A 110 7.74 3.82 -8.26
CA ASP A 110 7.34 5.13 -8.78
C ASP A 110 7.99 5.31 -10.16
N LEU A 111 9.31 5.14 -10.26
CA LEU A 111 10.05 5.27 -11.52
C LEU A 111 9.57 4.29 -12.60
N SER A 112 9.18 3.06 -12.23
CA SER A 112 8.68 2.08 -13.19
C SER A 112 7.19 2.23 -13.54
N SER A 113 6.46 3.11 -12.85
CA SER A 113 5.00 3.25 -13.03
C SER A 113 4.61 3.89 -14.35
N SER A 114 5.51 4.69 -14.95
CA SER A 114 5.30 5.35 -16.24
C SER A 114 6.63 5.67 -16.90
N ALA A 115 6.68 5.55 -18.23
CA ALA A 115 7.84 5.99 -19.03
C ALA A 115 8.09 7.51 -18.95
N THR A 116 7.11 8.29 -18.50
CA THR A 116 7.19 9.75 -18.33
C THR A 116 7.38 10.16 -16.86
N MET A 117 7.69 9.23 -15.97
CA MET A 117 7.93 9.57 -14.56
C MET A 117 9.24 10.35 -14.42
N GLU A 118 9.13 11.62 -14.01
CA GLU A 118 10.31 12.46 -13.75
C GLU A 118 10.91 12.17 -12.36
N PRO A 119 12.25 12.02 -12.24
CA PRO A 119 12.92 11.80 -10.95
C PRO A 119 12.58 12.85 -9.89
N GLU A 120 12.39 14.11 -10.29
CA GLU A 120 11.99 15.19 -9.38
C GLU A 120 10.63 14.93 -8.73
N THR A 121 9.70 14.31 -9.46
CA THR A 121 8.39 13.93 -8.91
C THR A 121 8.55 12.90 -7.80
N VAL A 122 9.45 11.91 -7.98
CA VAL A 122 9.75 10.90 -6.95
C VAL A 122 10.39 11.54 -5.72
N VAL A 123 11.33 12.48 -5.92
CA VAL A 123 11.92 13.26 -4.83
C VAL A 123 10.85 14.06 -4.06
N ASN A 124 9.91 14.69 -4.76
CA ASN A 124 8.84 15.45 -4.13
C ASN A 124 7.87 14.54 -3.35
N ARG A 125 7.55 13.35 -3.88
CA ARG A 125 6.77 12.34 -3.16
C ARG A 125 7.48 11.88 -1.88
N PHE A 126 8.80 11.68 -1.94
CA PHE A 126 9.61 11.37 -0.77
C PHE A 126 9.58 12.50 0.25
N LYS A 127 9.76 13.75 -0.18
CA LYS A 127 9.70 14.93 0.70
C LYS A 127 8.36 15.03 1.42
N THR A 128 7.25 14.76 0.74
CA THR A 128 5.92 14.71 1.36
C THR A 128 5.87 13.65 2.47
N LEU A 129 6.27 12.41 2.19
CA LEU A 129 6.29 11.33 3.18
C LEU A 129 7.23 11.67 4.36
N PHE A 130 8.41 12.18 4.07
CA PHE A 130 9.39 12.61 5.08
C PHE A 130 8.83 13.71 5.98
N GLY A 131 8.13 14.70 5.42
CA GLY A 131 7.48 15.77 6.17
C GLY A 131 6.27 15.33 6.99
N MET A 132 5.70 14.15 6.73
CA MET A 132 4.68 13.56 7.62
C MET A 132 5.33 12.86 8.82
N ILE A 133 6.58 12.39 8.69
CA ILE A 133 7.33 11.71 9.75
C ILE A 133 7.95 12.72 10.73
N ARG A 134 8.25 13.95 10.30
CA ARG A 134 9.00 14.97 11.05
C ARG A 134 8.18 16.22 11.30
#